data_AF-A0A318PXK8-F1
#
_entry.id   AF-A0A318PXK8-F1
#
_cell.length_a   1.000
_cell.length_b   1.000
_cell.length_c   1.000
_cell.angle_alpha   90.00
_cell.angle_beta   90.00
_cell.angle_gamma   90.00
#
_symmetry.space_group_name_H-M   'P 1'
#
loop_
_entity.id
_entity.type
_entity.pdbx_description
1 polymer ?
#
loop_
_entity_poly.entity_id
_entity_poly.type
_entity_poly.pdbx_seq_one_letter_code
_entity_poly.pdbx_strand_id
1 'polypeptide(L)'
;RRLDAIAKIVNQIAKTQKLPAKHINQGFFDPSIWAHETRTVRVALFQAIEANEENSPSRAAFDRDMKDVAQRGIAIMRDKLAVGVTSVSTPLFTSDGRLLGALSVGLLSARYTEAMHEKIVSALQRAVTAAQERLA
;
A
#
# COMPACT_ATOMS: atom_id res chain seq x y z
N ARG A 1 -0.33 -17.77 13.47
CA ARG A 1 -1.64 -17.39 14.05
C ARG A 1 -2.14 -16.02 13.59
N ARG A 2 -1.40 -14.91 13.78
CA ARG A 2 -1.83 -13.55 13.32
C ARG A 2 -1.75 -13.34 11.79
N LEU A 3 -0.68 -13.82 11.14
CA LEU A 3 -0.53 -13.73 9.67
C LEU A 3 -1.56 -14.58 8.91
N ASP A 4 -2.02 -15.69 9.50
CA ASP A 4 -2.98 -16.61 8.87
C ASP A 4 -4.39 -16.01 8.76
N ALA A 5 -4.77 -15.14 9.71
CA ALA A 5 -6.07 -14.46 9.72
C ALA A 5 -6.13 -13.36 8.65
N ILE A 6 -5.04 -12.58 8.54
CA ILE A 6 -4.84 -11.58 7.50
C ILE A 6 -4.89 -12.23 6.11
N ALA A 7 -4.17 -13.34 5.92
CA ALA A 7 -4.18 -14.09 4.66
C ALA A 7 -5.58 -14.62 4.28
N LYS A 8 -6.43 -14.99 5.26
CA LYS A 8 -7.80 -15.46 5.00
C LYS A 8 -8.74 -14.35 4.57
N ILE A 9 -8.74 -13.22 5.26
CA ILE A 9 -9.61 -12.07 4.92
C ILE A 9 -9.23 -11.53 3.54
N VAL A 10 -7.93 -11.41 3.26
CA VAL A 10 -7.51 -10.90 1.96
C VAL A 10 -7.75 -11.91 0.84
N ASN A 11 -7.60 -13.21 1.09
CA ASN A 11 -8.05 -14.22 0.12
C ASN A 11 -9.55 -14.10 -0.16
N GLN A 12 -10.37 -13.75 0.83
CA GLN A 12 -11.79 -13.54 0.63
C GLN A 12 -12.06 -12.28 -0.20
N ILE A 13 -11.40 -11.16 0.08
CA ILE A 13 -11.53 -9.92 -0.70
C ILE A 13 -11.07 -10.15 -2.15
N ALA A 14 -9.93 -10.80 -2.35
CA ALA A 14 -9.40 -11.11 -3.67
C ALA A 14 -10.29 -12.06 -4.48
N LYS A 15 -10.89 -13.08 -3.85
CA LYS A 15 -11.91 -13.92 -4.50
C LYS A 15 -13.12 -13.11 -4.94
N THR A 16 -13.56 -12.18 -4.10
CA THR A 16 -14.74 -11.33 -4.38
C THR A 16 -14.44 -10.33 -5.51
N GLN A 17 -13.20 -9.88 -5.63
CA GLN A 17 -12.75 -8.92 -6.65
C GLN A 17 -12.09 -9.58 -7.88
N LYS A 18 -12.07 -10.92 -7.98
CA LYS A 18 -11.36 -11.71 -9.01
C LYS A 18 -9.87 -11.38 -9.15
N LEU A 19 -9.22 -10.93 -8.08
CA LEU A 19 -7.79 -10.64 -8.06
C LEU A 19 -6.99 -11.94 -7.93
N PRO A 20 -5.95 -12.18 -8.75
CA PRO A 20 -5.18 -13.41 -8.71
C PRO A 20 -4.46 -13.57 -7.37
N ALA A 21 -4.80 -14.64 -6.64
CA ALA A 21 -4.37 -14.90 -5.26
C ALA A 21 -2.85 -14.99 -5.04
N LYS A 22 -2.05 -15.12 -6.10
CA LYS A 22 -0.60 -15.33 -6.03
C LYS A 22 0.25 -14.06 -5.78
N HIS A 23 -0.34 -12.87 -5.73
CA HIS A 23 0.40 -11.59 -5.57
C HIS A 23 0.08 -10.83 -4.27
N ILE A 24 -0.70 -11.44 -3.37
CA ILE A 24 -1.36 -10.74 -2.27
C ILE A 24 -0.45 -10.40 -1.08
N ASN A 25 0.67 -11.10 -0.89
CA ASN A 25 1.42 -10.99 0.37
C ASN A 25 2.35 -9.77 0.51
N GLN A 26 2.44 -8.87 -0.48
CA GLN A 26 3.23 -7.63 -0.35
C GLN A 26 2.56 -6.39 -0.95
N GLY A 27 1.94 -6.49 -2.13
CA GLY A 27 1.29 -5.34 -2.77
C GLY A 27 -0.09 -4.98 -2.21
N PHE A 28 -0.87 -5.96 -1.74
CA PHE A 28 -2.23 -5.71 -1.25
C PHE A 28 -2.26 -4.94 0.08
N PHE A 29 -1.15 -4.87 0.81
CA PHE A 29 -1.02 -4.13 2.07
C PHE A 29 -0.37 -2.76 1.91
N ASP A 30 -0.32 -2.25 0.68
CA ASP A 30 0.32 -0.99 0.39
C ASP A 30 -0.67 0.18 0.54
N PRO A 31 -0.45 1.14 1.47
CA PRO A 31 -1.31 2.29 1.63
C PRO A 31 -1.45 3.13 0.36
N SER A 32 -0.47 3.07 -0.55
CA SER A 32 -0.55 3.77 -1.84
C SER A 32 -1.61 3.18 -2.75
N ILE A 33 -2.00 1.91 -2.61
CA ILE A 33 -3.13 1.33 -3.33
C ILE A 33 -4.44 1.75 -2.65
N TRP A 34 -4.51 1.57 -1.33
CA TRP A 34 -5.73 1.83 -0.55
C TRP A 34 -6.21 3.27 -0.62
N ALA A 35 -5.28 4.21 -0.68
CA ALA A 35 -5.57 5.63 -0.83
C ALA A 35 -6.41 5.95 -2.07
N HIS A 36 -6.27 5.16 -3.15
CA HIS A 36 -6.94 5.37 -4.43
C HIS A 36 -8.10 4.40 -4.69
N GLU A 37 -8.40 3.52 -3.73
CA GLU A 37 -9.53 2.59 -3.81
C GLU A 37 -10.88 3.25 -3.56
N THR A 38 -11.98 2.51 -3.77
CA THR A 38 -13.31 3.00 -3.41
C THR A 38 -13.47 3.14 -1.89
N ARG A 39 -14.39 4.02 -1.45
CA ARG A 39 -14.73 4.15 -0.02
C ARG A 39 -15.13 2.81 0.58
N THR A 40 -15.90 2.00 -0.15
CA THR A 40 -16.36 0.67 0.29
C THR A 40 -15.18 -0.26 0.58
N VAL A 41 -14.18 -0.29 -0.31
CA VAL A 41 -12.97 -1.10 -0.12
C VAL A 41 -12.15 -0.60 1.06
N ARG A 42 -11.97 0.72 1.20
CA ARG A 42 -11.28 1.31 2.37
C ARG A 42 -11.98 1.01 3.69
N VAL A 43 -13.31 1.04 3.74
CA VAL A 43 -14.10 0.68 4.93
C VAL A 43 -13.86 -0.77 5.33
N ALA A 44 -14.00 -1.69 4.37
CA ALA A 44 -13.86 -3.12 4.62
C ALA A 44 -12.44 -3.47 5.10
N LEU A 45 -11.44 -2.83 4.52
CA LEU A 45 -10.06 -2.98 4.92
C LEU A 45 -9.79 -2.45 6.34
N PHE A 46 -10.28 -1.24 6.67
CA PHE A 46 -10.14 -0.71 8.02
C PHE A 46 -10.73 -1.66 9.06
N GLN A 47 -11.94 -2.18 8.82
CA GLN A 47 -12.57 -3.16 9.71
C GLN A 47 -11.75 -4.44 9.87
N ALA A 48 -11.05 -4.88 8.80
CA ALA A 48 -10.15 -6.01 8.86
C ALA A 48 -8.90 -5.73 9.69
N ILE A 49 -8.36 -4.51 9.66
CA ILE A 49 -7.23 -4.08 10.50
C ILE A 49 -7.69 -4.00 11.97
N GLU A 50 -8.79 -3.29 12.22
CA GLU A 50 -9.39 -3.08 13.54
C GLU A 50 -9.64 -4.39 14.29
N ALA A 51 -10.18 -5.41 13.60
CA ALA A 51 -10.45 -6.71 14.18
C ALA A 51 -9.19 -7.51 14.58
N ASN A 52 -8.00 -7.12 14.10
CA ASN A 52 -6.77 -7.90 14.23
C ASN A 52 -5.63 -7.17 14.97
N GLU A 53 -5.73 -5.85 15.17
CA GLU A 53 -4.74 -5.05 15.89
C GLU A 53 -5.33 -4.42 17.16
N GLU A 54 -4.80 -4.85 18.31
CA GLU A 54 -5.16 -4.34 19.65
C GLU A 54 -4.93 -2.82 19.80
N ASN A 55 -4.04 -2.25 18.97
CA ASN A 55 -3.74 -0.81 18.91
C ASN A 55 -4.04 -0.22 17.52
N SER A 56 -5.15 -0.61 16.91
CA SER A 56 -5.57 -0.07 15.61
C SER A 56 -5.81 1.45 15.68
N PRO A 57 -5.44 2.22 14.64
CA PRO A 57 -5.76 3.64 14.59
C PRO A 57 -7.28 3.84 14.60
N SER A 58 -7.74 4.99 15.10
CA SER A 58 -9.15 5.35 14.95
C SER A 58 -9.50 5.48 13.46
N ARG A 59 -10.77 5.25 13.13
CA ARG A 59 -11.25 5.38 11.75
C ARG A 59 -10.92 6.74 11.12
N ALA A 60 -11.08 7.80 11.90
CA ALA A 60 -10.76 9.16 11.45
C ALA A 60 -9.25 9.37 11.22
N ALA A 61 -8.39 8.71 11.99
CA ALA A 61 -6.95 8.75 11.75
C ALA A 61 -6.60 8.00 10.46
N PHE A 62 -7.13 6.78 10.27
CA PHE A 62 -6.95 6.01 9.05
C PHE A 62 -7.41 6.77 7.79
N ASP A 63 -8.61 7.35 7.80
CA ASP A 63 -9.12 8.09 6.64
C ASP A 63 -8.28 9.35 6.35
N ARG A 64 -7.74 10.01 7.38
CA ARG A 64 -6.79 11.13 7.20
C ARG A 64 -5.48 10.67 6.56
N ASP A 65 -4.92 9.57 7.04
CA ASP A 65 -3.68 9.00 6.49
C ASP A 65 -3.86 8.61 5.02
N MET A 66 -4.98 7.98 4.66
CA MET A 66 -5.27 7.63 3.26
C MET A 66 -5.42 8.87 2.38
N LYS A 67 -6.01 9.96 2.90
CA LYS A 67 -6.12 11.22 2.17
C LYS A 67 -4.75 11.86 1.96
N ASP A 68 -3.88 11.84 2.97
CA ASP A 68 -2.50 12.34 2.84
C ASP A 68 -1.71 11.54 1.80
N VAL A 69 -1.78 10.21 1.84
CA VAL A 69 -1.13 9.35 0.85
C VAL A 69 -1.65 9.65 -0.56
N ALA A 70 -2.96 9.81 -0.74
CA ALA A 70 -3.55 10.14 -2.04
C ALA A 70 -3.07 11.50 -2.57
N GLN A 71 -2.88 12.49 -1.68
CA GLN A 71 -2.42 13.83 -2.04
C GLN A 71 -0.92 13.86 -2.37
N ARG A 72 -0.10 13.13 -1.62
CA ARG A 72 1.36 13.10 -1.82
C ARG A 72 1.81 12.13 -2.92
N GLY A 73 0.99 11.13 -3.25
CA GLY A 73 1.33 10.05 -4.18
C GLY A 73 2.42 9.10 -3.68
N ILE A 74 2.75 9.16 -2.38
CA ILE A 74 3.79 8.34 -1.73
C ILE A 74 3.27 7.81 -0.39
N ALA A 75 3.32 6.49 -0.23
CA ALA A 75 3.13 5.80 1.04
C ALA A 75 4.47 5.42 1.67
N ILE A 76 4.58 5.52 2.99
CA ILE A 76 5.74 5.05 3.76
C ILE A 76 5.23 4.12 4.86
N MET A 77 5.72 2.89 4.86
CA MET A 77 5.43 1.89 5.90
C MET A 77 6.73 1.55 6.63
N ARG A 78 6.93 2.11 7.82
CA ARG A 78 8.10 1.80 8.66
C ARG A 78 7.71 0.81 9.76
N ASP A 79 8.36 -0.35 9.76
CA ASP A 79 8.22 -1.42 10.76
C ASP A 79 6.79 -1.97 10.91
N LYS A 80 5.92 -1.72 9.92
CA LYS A 80 4.51 -2.14 9.92
C LYS A 80 4.29 -3.55 9.37
N LEU A 81 5.04 -3.92 8.33
CA LEU A 81 4.96 -5.28 7.76
C LEU A 81 5.85 -6.27 8.54
N ALA A 82 7.06 -5.82 8.86
CA ALA A 82 8.02 -6.55 9.67
C ALA A 82 8.90 -5.54 10.41
N VAL A 83 9.22 -5.85 11.67
CA VAL A 83 10.12 -5.02 12.48
C VAL A 83 11.49 -4.94 11.80
N GLY A 84 12.04 -3.74 11.67
CA GLY A 84 13.33 -3.48 11.02
C GLY A 84 13.23 -3.31 9.50
N VAL A 85 12.03 -3.27 8.92
CA VAL A 85 11.80 -3.07 7.48
C VAL A 85 10.99 -1.81 7.23
N THR A 86 11.47 -0.97 6.33
CA THR A 86 10.72 0.16 5.77
C THR A 86 10.38 -0.11 4.30
N SER A 87 9.17 0.25 3.88
CA SER A 87 8.79 0.34 2.46
C SER A 87 8.41 1.77 2.11
N VAL A 88 8.80 2.21 0.92
CA VAL A 88 8.31 3.43 0.29
C VAL A 88 7.66 3.03 -1.02
N SER A 89 6.47 3.54 -1.28
CA SER A 89 5.64 3.05 -2.38
C SER A 89 4.88 4.16 -3.07
N THR A 90 4.58 3.96 -4.35
CA THR A 90 3.84 4.90 -5.18
C THR A 90 2.84 4.16 -6.07
N PRO A 91 1.62 4.69 -6.28
CA PRO A 91 0.61 4.02 -7.08
C PRO A 91 0.93 4.08 -8.58
N LEU A 92 0.49 3.04 -9.30
CA LEU A 92 0.54 2.94 -10.76
C LEU A 92 -0.87 3.03 -11.31
N PHE A 93 -1.07 3.87 -12.33
CA PHE A 93 -2.36 4.02 -13.02
C PHE A 93 -2.24 3.73 -14.50
N THR A 94 -3.32 3.24 -15.10
CA THR A 94 -3.55 3.28 -16.56
C THR A 94 -3.67 4.73 -17.06
N SER A 95 -3.61 4.91 -18.38
CA SER A 95 -3.85 6.19 -19.04
C SER A 95 -5.25 6.77 -18.81
N ASP A 96 -6.25 5.92 -18.56
CA ASP A 96 -7.62 6.31 -18.20
C ASP A 96 -7.84 6.52 -16.69
N GLY A 97 -6.77 6.52 -15.89
CA GLY A 97 -6.80 6.85 -14.46
C GLY A 97 -7.24 5.70 -13.54
N ARG A 98 -7.38 4.48 -14.04
CA ARG A 98 -7.65 3.29 -13.21
C ARG A 98 -6.38 2.83 -12.51
N LEU A 99 -6.50 2.49 -11.22
CA LEU A 99 -5.41 1.95 -10.43
C LEU A 99 -5.02 0.54 -10.93
N LEU A 100 -3.75 0.36 -11.27
CA LEU A 100 -3.18 -0.94 -11.68
C LEU A 100 -2.49 -1.68 -10.53
N GLY A 101 -1.95 -0.92 -9.57
CA GLY A 101 -1.18 -1.45 -8.46
C GLY A 101 -0.28 -0.38 -7.86
N ALA A 102 0.85 -0.80 -7.29
CA ALA A 102 1.88 0.10 -6.77
C ALA A 102 3.27 -0.44 -7.09
N LEU A 103 4.23 0.48 -7.17
CA LEU A 103 5.65 0.16 -7.20
C LEU A 103 6.26 0.53 -5.85
N SER A 104 7.01 -0.40 -5.26
CA SER A 104 7.49 -0.28 -3.88
C SER A 104 8.97 -0.62 -3.78
N VAL A 105 9.70 0.11 -2.93
CA VAL A 105 11.09 -0.18 -2.55
C VAL A 105 11.12 -0.51 -1.07
N GLY A 106 11.52 -1.74 -0.75
CA GLY A 106 11.76 -2.20 0.62
C GLY A 106 13.24 -2.12 0.99
N LEU A 107 13.53 -1.67 2.21
CA LEU A 107 14.88 -1.62 2.75
C LEU A 107 14.89 -1.84 4.27
N LEU A 108 16.07 -2.11 4.82
CA LEU A 108 16.26 -2.14 6.27
C LEU A 108 15.99 -0.75 6.84
N SER A 109 15.14 -0.66 7.87
CA SER A 109 14.79 0.60 8.54
C SER A 109 16.02 1.37 9.03
N ALA A 110 17.05 0.65 9.49
CA ALA A 110 18.33 1.24 9.91
C ALA A 110 19.09 1.98 8.80
N ARG A 111 18.77 1.72 7.52
CA ARG A 111 19.38 2.38 6.36
C ARG A 111 18.49 3.47 5.76
N TYR A 112 17.28 3.65 6.29
CA TYR A 112 16.34 4.62 5.77
C TYR A 112 16.55 5.99 6.43
N THR A 113 17.32 6.83 5.74
CA THR A 113 17.60 8.24 6.10
C THR A 113 16.83 9.19 5.19
N GLU A 114 16.77 10.48 5.53
CA GLU A 114 16.16 11.50 4.65
C GLU A 114 16.80 11.54 3.26
N ALA A 115 18.13 11.50 3.17
CA ALA A 115 18.83 11.44 1.88
C ALA A 115 18.49 10.17 1.08
N MET A 116 18.21 9.05 1.76
CA MET A 116 17.75 7.82 1.11
C MET A 116 16.28 7.93 0.68
N HIS A 117 15.44 8.57 1.49
CA HIS A 117 14.04 8.85 1.16
C HIS A 117 13.93 9.61 -0.15
N GLU A 118 14.63 10.75 -0.28
CA GLU A 118 14.61 11.57 -1.50
C GLU A 118 15.06 10.77 -2.73
N LYS A 119 16.13 9.97 -2.59
CA LYS A 119 16.62 9.10 -3.67
C LYS A 119 15.59 8.06 -4.09
N ILE A 120 14.95 7.40 -3.12
CA ILE A 120 13.93 6.38 -3.38
C ILE A 120 12.71 7.00 -4.05
N VAL A 121 12.18 8.11 -3.51
CA VAL A 121 11.02 8.81 -4.08
C VAL A 121 11.31 9.22 -5.53
N SER A 122 12.47 9.82 -5.77
CA SER A 122 12.87 10.24 -7.12
C SER A 122 13.00 9.05 -8.08
N ALA A 123 13.53 7.92 -7.62
CA ALA A 123 13.64 6.71 -8.43
C ALA A 123 12.28 6.07 -8.72
N LEU A 124 11.40 5.99 -7.72
CA LEU A 124 10.04 5.47 -7.84
C LEU A 124 9.23 6.30 -8.83
N GLN A 125 9.29 7.63 -8.74
CA GLN A 125 8.60 8.53 -9.67
C GLN A 125 9.05 8.29 -11.12
N ARG A 126 10.36 8.24 -11.38
CA ARG A 126 10.88 7.93 -12.72
C ARG A 126 10.43 6.57 -13.22
N ALA A 127 10.45 5.55 -12.35
CA ALA A 127 10.05 4.19 -12.71
C ALA A 127 8.54 4.11 -12.99
N VAL A 128 7.70 4.81 -12.23
CA VAL A 128 6.26 4.93 -12.49
C VAL A 128 6.00 5.60 -13.83
N THR A 129 6.60 6.76 -14.09
CA THR A 129 6.44 7.44 -15.38
C THR A 129 6.80 6.52 -16.54
N ALA A 130 7.97 5.89 -16.46
CA ALA A 130 8.45 4.99 -17.50
C ALA A 130 7.61 3.70 -17.64
N ALA A 131 6.96 3.24 -16.56
CA ALA A 131 6.04 2.11 -16.61
C ALA A 131 4.71 2.51 -17.23
N GLN A 132 4.16 3.66 -16.85
CA GLN A 132 2.89 4.17 -17.37
C GLN A 132 2.98 4.49 -18.87
N GLU A 133 4.09 5.06 -19.35
CA GLU A 133 4.34 5.29 -20.78
C GLU A 133 4.34 3.99 -21.60
N ARG A 134 4.76 2.87 -21.01
CA ARG A 134 4.77 1.56 -21.67
C ARG A 134 3.43 0.83 -21.64
N LEU A 135 2.55 1.23 -20.73
CA LEU A 135 1.24 0.62 -20.50
C LEU A 135 0.10 1.42 -21.15
N ALA A 136 0.41 2.59 -21.73
CA ALA A 136 -0.48 3.40 -22.57
C ALA A 136 -0.53 2.87 -24.00
#